data_AF-A0A4R1UHJ2-F1
#
_entry.id   AF-A0A4R1UHJ2-F1
#
_cell.length_a   1.000
_cell.length_b   1.000
_cell.length_c   1.000
_cell.angle_alpha   90.00
_cell.angle_beta   90.00
_cell.angle_gamma   90.00
#
_symmetry.space_group_name_H-M   'P 1'
#
loop_
_entity.id
_entity.type
_entity.pdbx_description
1 polymer ?
#
loop_
_entity_poly.entity_id
_entity_poly.type
_entity_poly.pdbx_seq_one_letter_code
_entity_poly.pdbx_strand_id
1 'polypeptide(L)'
;MTTSVSRIAAELADREAIRECLSRYARGVDRLDADMVRSAYWPDCVDEHLSFRGNAEEFINWSFGAMGTMDQTMHFVCNVLMAIESNVADVESYFYGIHRINTPDGKQDVIGAGRYVDRFEKRDDEWRIKERLVVTDWFREYSDSADWSKGLMGIPITPGGRYPHDESYKRIALGR
;
A
#
# COMPACT_ATOMS: atom_id res chain seq x y z
N MET A 1 -2.47 19.13 -21.12
CA MET A 1 -1.04 18.94 -20.79
C MET A 1 -0.71 17.48 -21.04
N THR A 2 0.31 17.18 -21.83
CA THR A 2 0.74 15.80 -22.14
C THR A 2 2.26 15.72 -22.04
N THR A 3 2.76 14.69 -21.37
CA THR A 3 4.20 14.39 -21.36
C THR A 3 4.60 13.84 -22.73
N SER A 4 5.68 14.35 -23.32
CA SER A 4 6.14 13.84 -24.62
C SER A 4 6.60 12.38 -24.49
N VAL A 5 6.46 11.61 -25.57
CA VAL A 5 6.93 10.22 -25.63
C VAL A 5 8.43 10.12 -25.34
N SER A 6 9.23 11.07 -25.86
CA SER A 6 10.67 11.12 -25.60
C SER A 6 11.01 11.30 -24.13
N ARG A 7 10.24 12.13 -23.41
CA ARG A 7 10.41 12.34 -21.97
C ARG A 7 9.99 11.10 -21.18
N ILE A 8 8.86 10.47 -21.52
CA ILE A 8 8.44 9.20 -20.90
C ILE A 8 9.51 8.11 -21.10
N ALA A 9 10.08 8.01 -22.31
CA ALA A 9 11.12 7.02 -22.61
C ALA A 9 12.39 7.25 -21.78
N ALA A 10 12.79 8.51 -21.58
CA ALA A 10 13.95 8.86 -20.76
C ALA A 10 13.73 8.58 -19.25
N GLU A 11 12.49 8.71 -18.77
CA GLU A 11 12.11 8.53 -17.37
C GLU A 11 11.67 7.10 -17.03
N LEU A 12 11.73 6.15 -17.97
CA LEU A 12 11.06 4.85 -17.83
C LEU A 12 11.53 4.08 -16.59
N ALA A 13 12.83 4.08 -16.31
CA ALA A 13 13.39 3.40 -15.13
C ALA A 13 12.91 4.05 -13.82
N ASP A 14 12.90 5.38 -13.74
CA ASP A 14 12.43 6.11 -12.56
C ASP A 14 10.93 5.90 -12.33
N ARG A 15 10.14 5.90 -13.42
CA ARG A 15 8.69 5.62 -13.37
C ARG A 15 8.41 4.22 -12.83
N GLU A 16 9.15 3.20 -13.29
CA GLU A 16 8.97 1.84 -12.79
C GLU A 16 9.49 1.67 -11.36
N ALA A 17 10.58 2.34 -10.98
CA ALA A 17 11.07 2.35 -9.60
C ALA A 17 10.03 2.93 -8.61
N ILE A 18 9.34 4.01 -9.00
CA ILE A 18 8.25 4.58 -8.20
C ILE A 18 7.06 3.61 -8.09
N ARG A 19 6.67 2.93 -9.18
CA ARG A 19 5.60 1.91 -9.15
C ARG A 19 5.94 0.72 -8.26
N GLU A 20 7.19 0.28 -8.32
CA GLU A 20 7.72 -0.78 -7.49
C GLU A 20 7.72 -0.37 -6.00
N CYS A 21 8.12 0.85 -5.70
CA CYS A 21 8.03 1.43 -4.35
C CYS A 21 6.60 1.46 -3.80
N LEU A 22 5.62 1.90 -4.60
CA LEU A 22 4.19 1.86 -4.23
C LEU A 22 3.70 0.43 -3.97
N SER A 23 4.19 -0.53 -4.76
CA SER A 23 3.85 -1.96 -4.61
C SER A 23 4.45 -2.56 -3.34
N ARG A 24 5.70 -2.20 -3.00
CA ARG A 24 6.33 -2.57 -1.74
C ARG A 24 5.56 -2.02 -0.55
N TYR A 25 5.17 -0.74 -0.58
CA TYR A 25 4.32 -0.16 0.46
C TYR A 25 3.04 -0.97 0.67
N ALA A 26 2.25 -1.20 -0.39
CA ALA A 26 0.97 -1.89 -0.29
C ALA A 26 1.14 -3.31 0.27
N ARG A 27 2.10 -4.08 -0.28
CA ARG A 27 2.41 -5.43 0.19
C ARG A 27 2.88 -5.44 1.65
N GLY A 28 3.75 -4.51 2.03
CA GLY A 28 4.29 -4.41 3.37
C GLY A 28 3.19 -4.17 4.40
N VAL A 29 2.32 -3.19 4.12
CA VAL A 29 1.14 -2.88 4.94
C VAL A 29 0.19 -4.08 5.02
N ASP A 30 -0.10 -4.73 3.90
CA ASP A 30 -1.01 -5.90 3.87
C ASP A 30 -0.43 -7.18 4.45
N ARG A 31 0.87 -7.25 4.68
CA ARG A 31 1.51 -8.41 5.29
C ARG A 31 2.09 -8.10 6.66
N LEU A 32 1.88 -6.89 7.16
CA LEU A 32 2.47 -6.40 8.40
C LEU A 32 3.99 -6.60 8.43
N ASP A 33 4.62 -6.40 7.27
CA ASP A 33 6.08 -6.44 7.10
C ASP A 33 6.63 -5.03 7.26
N ALA A 34 7.12 -4.73 8.46
CA ALA A 34 7.64 -3.42 8.81
C ALA A 34 8.87 -3.04 7.97
N ASP A 35 9.74 -4.00 7.64
CA ASP A 35 10.95 -3.72 6.85
C ASP A 35 10.61 -3.40 5.40
N MET A 36 9.59 -4.07 4.85
CA MET A 36 9.08 -3.73 3.52
C MET A 36 8.43 -2.34 3.50
N VAL A 37 7.67 -1.96 4.53
CA VAL A 37 7.13 -0.58 4.64
C VAL A 37 8.26 0.43 4.76
N ARG A 38 9.24 0.21 5.66
CA ARG A 38 10.43 1.08 5.81
C ARG A 38 11.16 1.30 4.49
N SER A 39 11.27 0.25 3.68
CA SER A 39 11.97 0.35 2.39
C SER A 39 11.29 1.32 1.41
N ALA A 40 9.97 1.56 1.56
CA ALA A 40 9.21 2.43 0.69
C ALA A 40 9.28 3.93 1.09
N TYR A 41 9.79 4.24 2.27
CA TYR A 41 9.89 5.60 2.79
C TYR A 41 11.33 6.03 3.03
N TRP A 42 11.56 7.33 2.93
CA TRP A 42 12.75 7.93 3.53
C TRP A 42 12.59 8.04 5.06
N PRO A 43 13.65 7.86 5.87
CA PRO A 43 13.54 7.96 7.32
C PRO A 43 13.01 9.32 7.83
N ASP A 44 13.27 10.38 7.06
CA ASP A 44 12.82 11.74 7.32
C ASP A 44 11.50 12.09 6.61
N CYS A 45 10.69 11.09 6.23
CA CYS A 45 9.41 11.32 5.57
C CYS A 45 8.35 11.93 6.50
N VAL A 46 7.29 12.44 5.89
CA VAL A 46 6.05 12.81 6.56
C VAL A 46 4.91 12.05 5.91
N ASP A 47 4.07 11.42 6.71
CA ASP A 47 2.90 10.68 6.26
C ASP A 47 1.64 11.15 7.01
N GLU A 48 0.59 11.42 6.26
CA GLU A 48 -0.69 11.97 6.73
C GLU A 48 -1.84 11.04 6.30
N HIS A 49 -2.33 10.21 7.24
CA HIS A 49 -3.46 9.28 7.07
C HIS A 49 -4.59 9.60 8.02
N LEU A 50 -5.73 10.08 7.53
CA LEU A 50 -6.92 10.30 8.37
C LEU A 50 -6.60 11.18 9.60
N SER A 51 -6.56 10.60 10.80
CA SER A 51 -6.21 11.27 12.07
C SER A 51 -4.74 11.12 12.48
N PHE A 52 -3.94 10.39 11.71
CA PHE A 52 -2.52 10.16 11.90
C PHE A 52 -1.67 11.18 11.11
N ARG A 53 -0.59 11.64 11.74
CA ARG A 53 0.49 12.39 11.11
C ARG A 53 1.81 12.07 11.79
N GLY A 54 2.82 11.64 11.03
CA GLY A 54 4.13 11.27 11.58
C GLY A 54 5.11 10.77 10.52
N ASN A 55 6.23 10.21 10.94
CA ASN A 55 7.18 9.53 10.05
C ASN A 55 6.80 8.05 9.81
N ALA A 56 7.61 7.34 9.02
CA ALA A 56 7.36 5.93 8.67
C ALA A 56 7.32 4.98 9.89
N GLU A 57 8.18 5.16 10.89
CA GLU A 57 8.18 4.31 12.09
C GLU A 57 6.93 4.52 12.94
N GLU A 58 6.52 5.77 13.10
CA GLU A 58 5.29 6.13 13.80
C GLU A 58 4.07 5.59 13.06
N PHE A 59 4.07 5.67 11.73
CA PHE A 59 3.03 5.13 10.88
C PHE A 59 2.94 3.61 11.00
N ILE A 60 4.07 2.88 10.96
CA ILE A 60 4.10 1.43 11.12
C ILE A 60 3.49 1.04 12.47
N ASN A 61 3.90 1.67 13.57
CA ASN A 61 3.38 1.37 14.90
C ASN A 61 1.87 1.64 14.99
N TRP A 62 1.41 2.77 14.47
CA TRP A 62 0.00 3.15 14.48
C TRP A 62 -0.85 2.23 13.59
N SER A 63 -0.45 2.04 12.33
CA SER A 63 -1.19 1.27 11.35
C SER A 63 -1.21 -0.22 11.68
N PHE A 64 -0.11 -0.81 12.12
CA PHE A 64 -0.05 -2.25 12.43
C PHE A 64 -0.81 -2.58 13.71
N GLY A 65 -0.89 -1.64 14.67
CA GLY A 65 -1.77 -1.77 15.82
C GLY A 65 -3.24 -1.94 15.42
N ALA A 66 -3.71 -1.17 14.43
CA ALA A 66 -5.06 -1.31 13.90
C ALA A 66 -5.22 -2.54 12.99
N MET A 67 -4.36 -2.67 11.97
CA MET A 67 -4.46 -3.73 10.95
C MET A 67 -4.15 -5.12 11.47
N GLY A 68 -3.35 -5.24 12.53
CA GLY A 68 -3.08 -6.52 13.19
C GLY A 68 -4.32 -7.17 13.82
N THR A 69 -5.36 -6.37 14.08
CA THR A 69 -6.66 -6.88 14.56
C THR A 69 -7.58 -7.34 13.43
N MET A 70 -7.22 -7.08 12.18
CA MET A 70 -8.01 -7.40 10.99
C MET A 70 -7.61 -8.75 10.41
N ASP A 71 -8.60 -9.53 10.01
CA ASP A 71 -8.36 -10.88 9.47
C ASP A 71 -7.58 -10.84 8.16
N GLN A 72 -7.95 -9.92 7.26
CA GLN A 72 -7.38 -9.78 5.92
C GLN A 72 -7.41 -8.32 5.49
N THR A 73 -6.36 -7.90 4.79
CA THR A 73 -6.28 -6.58 4.16
C THR A 73 -5.63 -6.71 2.78
N MET A 74 -6.10 -5.91 1.83
CA MET A 74 -5.53 -5.78 0.49
C MET A 74 -5.65 -4.35 0.00
N HIS A 75 -4.53 -3.78 -0.43
CA HIS A 75 -4.45 -2.47 -1.05
C HIS A 75 -4.09 -2.62 -2.52
N PHE A 76 -5.03 -2.25 -3.39
CA PHE A 76 -4.81 -2.16 -4.83
C PHE A 76 -4.42 -0.74 -5.17
N VAL A 77 -3.16 -0.52 -5.52
CA VAL A 77 -2.70 0.76 -6.06
C VAL A 77 -2.92 0.74 -7.58
N CYS A 78 -3.72 1.65 -8.08
CA CYS A 78 -4.09 1.78 -9.48
C CYS A 78 -3.89 3.21 -9.99
N ASN A 79 -4.02 3.40 -11.30
CA ASN A 79 -3.94 4.70 -12.00
C ASN A 79 -2.89 5.66 -11.41
N VAL A 80 -1.62 5.47 -11.79
CA VAL A 80 -0.54 6.31 -11.27
C VAL A 80 -0.16 7.38 -12.29
N LEU A 81 -0.34 8.64 -11.89
CA LEU A 81 0.08 9.82 -12.61
C LEU A 81 1.34 10.39 -11.94
N MET A 82 2.33 10.78 -12.74
CA MET A 82 3.65 11.21 -12.25
C MET A 82 4.15 12.43 -13.01
N ALA A 83 4.59 13.44 -12.27
CA ALA A 83 5.37 14.55 -12.77
C ALA A 83 6.78 14.45 -12.17
N ILE A 84 7.75 13.95 -12.95
CA ILE A 84 9.13 13.75 -12.51
C ILE A 84 9.98 14.93 -12.98
N GLU A 85 10.67 15.59 -12.07
CA GLU A 85 11.62 16.66 -12.36
C GLU A 85 12.96 16.33 -11.68
N SER A 86 13.90 15.79 -12.47
CA SER A 86 15.20 15.29 -11.96
C SER A 86 15.01 14.26 -10.83
N ASN A 87 15.42 14.59 -9.61
CA ASN A 87 15.42 13.70 -8.45
C ASN A 87 14.20 13.89 -7.55
N VAL A 88 13.15 14.55 -8.03
CA VAL A 88 11.88 14.73 -7.33
C VAL A 88 10.74 14.31 -8.23
N ALA A 89 9.70 13.70 -7.66
CA ALA A 89 8.48 13.41 -8.40
C ALA A 89 7.23 13.69 -7.55
N ASP A 90 6.28 14.42 -8.12
CA ASP A 90 4.92 14.50 -7.58
C ASP A 90 4.09 13.38 -8.21
N VAL A 91 3.43 12.57 -7.38
CA VAL A 91 2.78 11.34 -7.78
C VAL A 91 1.38 11.27 -7.18
N GLU A 92 0.37 11.13 -8.04
CA GLU A 92 -0.97 10.74 -7.62
C GLU A 92 -1.17 9.26 -7.97
N SER A 93 -1.60 8.47 -6.99
CA SER A 93 -2.00 7.08 -7.23
C SER A 93 -3.32 6.79 -6.54
N TYR A 94 -4.19 6.06 -7.22
CA TYR A 94 -5.49 5.68 -6.69
C TYR A 94 -5.32 4.43 -5.85
N PHE A 95 -6.11 4.29 -4.78
CA PHE A 95 -6.13 3.06 -4.00
C PHE A 95 -7.55 2.55 -3.76
N TYR A 96 -7.65 1.22 -3.71
CA TYR A 96 -8.74 0.51 -3.06
C TYR A 96 -8.17 -0.32 -1.90
N GLY A 97 -8.52 0.02 -0.68
CA GLY A 97 -8.22 -0.76 0.52
C GLY A 97 -9.41 -1.64 0.90
N ILE A 98 -9.27 -2.95 0.76
CA ILE A 98 -10.28 -3.95 1.11
C ILE A 98 -9.86 -4.60 2.41
N HIS A 99 -10.69 -4.46 3.45
CA HIS A 99 -10.38 -4.90 4.81
C HIS A 99 -11.49 -5.80 5.32
N ARG A 100 -11.12 -6.88 6.00
CA ARG A 100 -12.04 -7.64 6.85
C ARG A 100 -11.76 -7.31 8.30
N ILE A 101 -12.68 -6.59 8.92
CA ILE A 101 -12.55 -6.12 10.30
C ILE A 101 -13.35 -7.01 11.26
N ASN A 102 -12.84 -7.13 12.48
CA ASN A 102 -13.52 -7.79 13.59
C ASN A 102 -14.29 -6.74 14.40
N THR A 103 -15.59 -6.95 14.61
CA THR A 103 -16.48 -6.07 15.37
C THR A 103 -17.10 -6.84 16.54
N PRO A 104 -17.70 -6.16 17.55
CA PRO A 104 -18.40 -6.85 18.64
C PRO A 104 -19.54 -7.76 18.16
N ASP A 105 -20.17 -7.42 17.04
CA ASP A 105 -21.35 -8.11 16.50
C ASP A 105 -20.99 -9.14 15.41
N GLY A 106 -19.71 -9.34 15.11
CA GLY A 106 -19.23 -10.29 14.11
C GLY A 106 -18.12 -9.73 13.23
N LYS A 107 -18.19 -9.95 11.92
CA LYS A 107 -17.21 -9.47 10.94
C LYS A 107 -17.88 -8.57 9.93
N GLN A 108 -17.10 -7.64 9.39
CA GLN A 108 -17.54 -6.74 8.33
C GLN A 108 -16.44 -6.60 7.29
N ASP A 109 -16.85 -6.45 6.03
CA ASP A 109 -15.95 -6.09 4.95
C ASP A 109 -16.08 -4.60 4.67
N VAL A 110 -14.95 -3.91 4.68
CA VAL A 110 -14.84 -2.47 4.45
C VAL A 110 -14.00 -2.22 3.21
N ILE A 111 -14.56 -1.44 2.28
CA ILE A 111 -13.84 -0.91 1.12
C ILE A 111 -13.62 0.58 1.35
N GLY A 112 -12.37 0.98 1.53
CA GLY A 112 -11.94 2.38 1.45
C GLY A 112 -11.37 2.66 0.07
N ALA A 113 -11.75 3.78 -0.53
CA ALA A 113 -11.23 4.21 -1.82
C ALA A 113 -10.77 5.67 -1.76
N GLY A 114 -9.66 5.95 -2.42
CA GLY A 114 -9.06 7.27 -2.35
C GLY A 114 -7.83 7.40 -3.22
N ARG A 115 -6.99 8.37 -2.87
CA ARG A 115 -5.74 8.69 -3.54
C ARG A 115 -4.62 8.88 -2.54
N TYR A 116 -3.45 8.37 -2.88
CA TYR A 116 -2.19 8.84 -2.34
C TYR A 116 -1.72 10.01 -3.19
N VAL A 117 -1.50 11.15 -2.54
CA VAL A 117 -0.86 12.33 -3.10
C VAL A 117 0.53 12.40 -2.49
N ASP A 118 1.50 11.93 -3.24
CA ASP A 118 2.85 11.66 -2.78
C ASP A 118 3.85 12.64 -3.39
N ARG A 119 4.84 13.03 -2.58
CA ARG A 119 6.12 13.55 -3.06
C ARG A 119 7.17 12.47 -2.88
N PHE A 120 7.82 12.09 -3.97
CA PHE A 120 8.94 11.17 -3.99
C PHE A 120 10.25 11.93 -4.16
N GLU A 121 11.31 11.40 -3.54
CA GLU A 121 12.69 11.86 -3.76
C GLU A 121 13.56 10.70 -4.20
N LYS A 122 14.45 10.96 -5.16
CA LYS A 122 15.55 10.09 -5.52
C LYS A 122 16.79 10.48 -4.71
N ARG A 123 17.34 9.54 -3.96
CA ARG A 123 18.66 9.69 -3.32
C ARG A 123 19.52 8.53 -3.79
N ASP A 124 20.69 8.85 -4.32
CA ASP A 124 21.52 7.91 -5.07
C ASP A 124 20.72 7.23 -6.20
N ASP A 125 20.54 5.91 -6.16
CA ASP A 125 19.79 5.16 -7.18
C ASP A 125 18.43 4.65 -6.70
N GLU A 126 17.89 5.24 -5.63
CA GLU A 126 16.65 4.79 -5.02
C GLU A 126 15.58 5.89 -4.97
N TRP A 127 14.36 5.53 -5.39
CA TRP A 127 13.17 6.34 -5.17
C TRP A 127 12.40 5.85 -3.96
N ARG A 128 12.07 6.77 -3.05
CA ARG A 128 11.20 6.48 -1.90
C ARG A 128 10.27 7.65 -1.61
N ILE A 129 9.20 7.37 -0.87
CA ILE A 129 8.21 8.35 -0.45
C ILE A 129 8.86 9.30 0.56
N LYS A 130 8.80 10.60 0.26
CA LYS A 130 9.27 11.68 1.13
C LYS A 130 8.10 12.35 1.85
N GLU A 131 7.00 12.60 1.16
CA GLU A 131 5.76 13.08 1.75
C GLU A 131 4.59 12.28 1.19
N ARG A 132 3.62 11.96 2.04
CA ARG A 132 2.36 11.34 1.64
C ARG A 132 1.20 12.04 2.31
N LEU A 133 0.18 12.35 1.51
CA LEU A 133 -1.15 12.68 1.97
C LEU A 133 -2.13 11.65 1.43
N VAL A 134 -2.87 11.01 2.33
CA VAL A 134 -3.94 10.08 1.97
C VAL A 134 -5.27 10.82 1.93
N VAL A 135 -5.79 10.99 0.71
CA VAL A 135 -7.12 11.57 0.48
C VAL A 135 -8.11 10.43 0.35
N THR A 136 -9.06 10.34 1.29
CA THR A 136 -10.17 9.40 1.17
C THR A 136 -11.28 10.03 0.34
N ASP A 137 -11.65 9.40 -0.78
CA ASP A 137 -12.70 9.89 -1.66
C ASP A 137 -14.06 9.30 -1.27
N TRP A 138 -14.12 8.01 -0.93
CA TRP A 138 -15.34 7.35 -0.43
C TRP A 138 -15.05 6.02 0.27
N PHE A 139 -16.05 5.48 0.97
CA PHE A 139 -15.98 4.14 1.55
C PHE A 139 -17.35 3.43 1.51
N ARG A 140 -17.31 2.10 1.66
CA ARG A 140 -18.48 1.22 1.78
C ARG A 140 -18.22 0.15 2.83
N GLU A 141 -19.28 -0.24 3.51
CA GLU A 141 -19.28 -1.31 4.50
C GLU A 141 -20.31 -2.36 4.07
N TYR A 142 -19.95 -3.63 4.25
CA TYR A 142 -20.77 -4.78 3.95
C TYR A 142 -20.80 -5.69 5.18
N SER A 143 -21.97 -6.26 5.46
CA SER A 143 -22.09 -7.37 6.42
C SER A 143 -21.24 -8.55 5.95
N ASP A 144 -20.68 -9.33 6.89
CA ASP A 144 -19.77 -10.47 6.65
C ASP A 144 -20.09 -11.22 5.33
N SER A 145 -19.27 -10.97 4.29
CA SER A 145 -19.53 -11.50 2.96
C SER A 145 -18.84 -12.82 2.66
N ALA A 146 -18.05 -13.38 3.61
CA ALA A 146 -17.45 -14.70 3.42
C ALA A 146 -17.46 -15.58 4.67
N ASP A 147 -17.99 -16.79 4.49
CA ASP A 147 -18.02 -17.85 5.49
C ASP A 147 -16.86 -18.83 5.26
N TRP A 148 -15.75 -18.63 5.97
CA TRP A 148 -14.57 -19.52 5.87
C TRP A 148 -14.86 -20.96 6.31
N SER A 149 -15.92 -21.21 7.08
CA SER A 149 -16.30 -22.58 7.47
C SER A 149 -16.83 -23.39 6.27
N LYS A 150 -17.38 -22.70 5.25
CA LYS A 150 -17.85 -23.31 4.00
C LYS A 150 -16.78 -23.28 2.90
N GLY A 151 -15.83 -22.34 2.99
CA GLY A 151 -14.82 -22.14 1.97
C GLY A 151 -15.38 -21.51 0.68
N LEU A 152 -14.52 -21.34 -0.33
CA LEU A 152 -14.90 -20.73 -1.60
C LEU A 152 -15.63 -21.77 -2.46
N MET A 153 -16.92 -21.55 -2.72
CA MET A 153 -17.76 -22.48 -3.48
C MET A 153 -17.80 -23.90 -2.88
N GLY A 154 -17.68 -24.03 -1.55
CA GLY A 154 -17.63 -25.33 -0.87
C GLY A 154 -16.24 -25.99 -0.84
N ILE A 155 -15.22 -25.34 -1.43
CA ILE A 155 -13.84 -25.83 -1.41
C ILE A 155 -13.14 -25.25 -0.19
N PRO A 156 -12.59 -26.09 0.72
CA PRO A 156 -11.80 -25.62 1.84
C PRO A 156 -10.61 -24.81 1.35
N ILE A 157 -10.47 -23.58 1.83
CA ILE A 157 -9.36 -22.70 1.52
C ILE A 157 -8.79 -22.10 2.80
N THR A 158 -7.47 -21.96 2.84
CA THR A 158 -6.78 -21.21 3.89
C THR A 158 -6.57 -19.78 3.41
N PRO A 159 -6.94 -18.75 4.20
CA PRO A 159 -6.65 -17.37 3.86
C PRO A 159 -5.16 -17.10 3.68
N GLY A 160 -4.82 -16.02 2.96
CA GLY A 160 -3.45 -15.52 2.88
C GLY A 160 -2.88 -15.21 4.26
N GLY A 161 -1.58 -15.43 4.42
CA GLY A 161 -0.89 -15.20 5.68
C GLY A 161 -0.40 -13.75 5.81
N ARG A 162 0.27 -13.47 6.93
CA ARG A 162 1.08 -12.28 7.12
C ARG A 162 2.57 -12.66 7.06
N TYR A 163 3.46 -11.68 7.03
CA TYR A 163 4.90 -11.91 7.14
C TYR A 163 5.24 -12.63 8.47
N PRO A 164 6.20 -13.57 8.50
CA PRO A 164 6.93 -14.16 7.36
C PRO A 164 6.23 -15.39 6.76
N HIS A 165 5.05 -15.77 7.25
CA HIS A 165 4.43 -17.06 6.97
C HIS A 165 3.58 -17.09 5.69
N ASP A 166 3.28 -15.92 5.10
CA ASP A 166 2.54 -15.83 3.85
C ASP A 166 3.26 -16.54 2.70
N GLU A 167 2.47 -17.20 1.87
CA GLU A 167 2.94 -18.03 0.76
C GLU A 167 3.78 -17.25 -0.27
N SER A 168 3.57 -15.93 -0.37
CA SER A 168 4.33 -15.09 -1.28
C SER A 168 5.78 -14.85 -0.83
N TYR A 169 6.09 -14.89 0.47
CA TYR A 169 7.48 -14.79 0.96
C TYR A 169 8.26 -16.09 0.79
N LYS A 170 7.55 -17.22 0.67
CA LYS A 170 8.16 -18.53 0.39
C LYS A 170 8.51 -18.70 -1.09
N ARG A 171 7.75 -18.06 -1.99
CA ARG A 171 7.86 -18.25 -3.45
C ARG A 171 8.51 -17.10 -4.21
N ILE A 172 8.48 -15.89 -3.66
CA ILE A 172 8.99 -14.70 -4.34
C ILE A 172 10.12 -14.14 -3.48
N ALA A 173 11.29 -13.95 -4.10
CA ALA A 173 12.41 -13.26 -3.48
C ALA A 173 12.61 -11.90 -4.15
N LEU A 174 12.35 -10.84 -3.41
CA LEU A 174 12.59 -9.46 -3.84
C LEU A 174 14.00 -9.05 -3.41
N GLY A 175 14.76 -8.40 -4.29
CA GLY A 175 16.08 -7.83 -3.96
C GLY A 175 17.20 -8.85 -3.70
N ARG A 176 17.26 -9.94 -4.48
CA ARG A 176 18.46 -10.79 -4.60
C ARG A 176 19.37 -10.29 -5.70
#